data_AF-A0A8H8SZZ6-F1
#
_entry.id   AF-A0A8H8SZZ6-F1
#
_cell.length_a   1.000
_cell.length_b   1.000
_cell.length_c   1.000
_cell.angle_alpha   90.00
_cell.angle_beta   90.00
_cell.angle_gamma   90.00
#
_symmetry.space_group_name_H-M   'P 1'
#
loop_
_entity.id
_entity.type
_entity.pdbx_description
1 polymer ?
#
loop_
_entity_poly.entity_id
_entity_poly.type
_entity_poly.pdbx_seq_one_letter_code
_entity_poly.pdbx_strand_id
1 'polypeptide(L)'
;MESTCPHLGADLSHADVEFDADPEIEEMTAAVVCPWHRYDFDLKTGESSTGLKACAYPVELRDRDVWIGAPGEGEWEVVEKRPVSEDFAESSASKGVPNSSTSEATNSKITTTFETLTLEDNEPEPGTLMEWACRILSTSNPEKKVALTRKAAAAWRTGKITSSGQKKTNLVIPPDVPPRENLVTVEPGKVGKRGKAGSERSRIAILHALANIEQWAIDLAWDIIARFGSVKLAGEPLPPQFFTDWVKVAEDEAKHFSLLSSRLTQLGTYYGSHAVHAGLWDSASRTAHSLPARLCIIHLVHEARGLDVNPVTINKFKAAGDTESVKVLEVIHWDEVTHVTAGHRWFTWACNLLNEDPVQAFRREVRAHFSGALKGPFNVVDRARAGMSPDFYEDLRGEANEAKKKGK
;
A
#
# COMPACT_ATOMS: atom_id res chain seq x y z
N MET A 1 -17.91 15.10 14.39
CA MET A 1 -16.66 14.44 14.83
C MET A 1 -15.48 15.17 14.22
N GLU A 2 -14.33 15.24 14.89
CA GLU A 2 -13.09 15.74 14.27
C GLU A 2 -12.73 14.94 13.02
N SER A 3 -12.18 15.62 12.01
CA SER A 3 -11.70 14.98 10.78
C SER A 3 -10.31 14.36 10.97
N THR A 4 -9.89 14.08 12.21
CA THR A 4 -8.55 13.59 12.51
C THR A 4 -8.67 12.33 13.37
N CYS A 5 -8.20 11.21 12.84
CA CYS A 5 -8.28 9.90 13.44
C CYS A 5 -7.37 9.80 14.67
N PRO A 6 -7.89 9.44 15.86
CA PRO A 6 -7.13 9.38 17.12
C PRO A 6 -5.97 8.40 17.14
N HIS A 7 -6.00 7.39 16.28
CA HIS A 7 -4.95 6.38 16.19
C HIS A 7 -3.58 6.98 15.84
N LEU A 8 -3.53 7.89 14.83
CA LEU A 8 -2.27 8.46 14.31
C LEU A 8 -2.42 9.85 13.63
N GLY A 9 -3.55 10.53 13.80
CA GLY A 9 -3.78 11.84 13.20
C GLY A 9 -4.05 11.83 11.69
N ALA A 10 -4.37 10.66 11.12
CA ALA A 10 -4.82 10.56 9.73
C ALA A 10 -6.09 11.40 9.55
N ASP A 11 -6.34 11.91 8.34
CA ASP A 11 -7.59 12.63 8.06
C ASP A 11 -8.80 11.68 8.28
N LEU A 12 -10.04 12.13 8.22
CA LEU A 12 -11.26 11.33 8.21
C LEU A 12 -12.28 11.91 7.21
N SER A 13 -11.92 12.96 6.46
CA SER A 13 -12.76 13.62 5.47
C SER A 13 -13.26 12.70 4.35
N HIS A 14 -12.55 11.61 4.09
CA HIS A 14 -12.89 10.59 3.09
C HIS A 14 -13.33 9.24 3.68
N ALA A 15 -13.67 9.23 4.97
CA ALA A 15 -14.10 8.04 5.65
C ALA A 15 -15.50 7.59 5.23
N ASP A 16 -15.70 6.28 5.12
CA ASP A 16 -17.02 5.71 4.87
C ASP A 16 -17.88 5.86 6.14
N VAL A 17 -19.15 6.23 5.97
CA VAL A 17 -20.14 6.21 7.06
C VAL A 17 -20.96 4.92 6.92
N GLU A 18 -20.74 4.01 7.87
CA GLU A 18 -21.49 2.76 7.98
C GLU A 18 -22.66 2.99 8.96
N PHE A 19 -23.84 2.47 8.61
CA PHE A 19 -25.04 2.56 9.46
C PHE A 19 -25.46 1.16 9.85
N ASP A 20 -25.50 0.88 11.15
CA ASP A 20 -25.98 -0.38 11.69
C ASP A 20 -27.27 -0.16 12.48
N ALA A 21 -28.21 -1.09 12.33
CA ALA A 21 -29.38 -1.15 13.19
C ALA A 21 -29.00 -1.96 14.42
N ASP A 22 -28.95 -1.31 15.59
CA ASP A 22 -28.84 -2.03 16.85
C ASP A 22 -30.17 -2.79 17.08
N PRO A 23 -30.18 -4.13 17.15
CA PRO A 23 -31.40 -4.88 17.34
C PRO A 23 -31.97 -4.77 18.78
N GLU A 24 -31.22 -4.23 19.75
CA GLU A 24 -31.64 -4.11 21.15
C GLU A 24 -32.16 -2.71 21.51
N ILE A 25 -31.82 -1.71 20.70
CA ILE A 25 -32.15 -0.30 20.90
C ILE A 25 -32.72 0.14 19.55
N GLU A 26 -34.00 0.51 19.44
CA GLU A 26 -34.64 0.94 18.17
C GLU A 26 -34.06 2.26 17.59
N GLU A 27 -32.74 2.42 17.59
CA GLU A 27 -31.96 3.58 17.18
C GLU A 27 -30.87 3.12 16.19
N MET A 28 -30.75 3.83 15.07
CA MET A 28 -29.74 3.54 14.05
C MET A 28 -28.42 4.16 14.49
N THR A 29 -27.39 3.34 14.71
CA THR A 29 -26.04 3.84 15.04
C THR A 29 -25.28 4.07 13.74
N ALA A 30 -24.54 5.17 13.69
CA ALA A 30 -23.78 5.56 12.51
C ALA A 30 -22.32 5.69 12.91
N ALA A 31 -21.43 4.97 12.24
CA ALA A 31 -20.01 4.95 12.54
C ALA A 31 -19.19 5.41 11.33
N VAL A 32 -18.16 6.22 11.60
CA VAL A 32 -17.16 6.61 10.63
C VAL A 32 -16.04 5.59 10.66
N VAL A 33 -15.74 4.99 9.52
CA VAL A 33 -14.65 4.02 9.41
C VAL A 33 -13.43 4.70 8.79
N CYS A 34 -12.35 4.80 9.58
CA CYS A 34 -11.09 5.36 9.13
C CYS A 34 -10.60 4.67 7.83
N PRO A 35 -10.45 5.37 6.70
CA PRO A 35 -10.14 4.74 5.42
C PRO A 35 -8.67 4.30 5.32
N TRP A 36 -7.84 4.67 6.29
CA TRP A 36 -6.44 4.24 6.40
C TRP A 36 -6.29 2.97 7.24
N HIS A 37 -7.02 2.88 8.36
CA HIS A 37 -6.78 1.85 9.37
C HIS A 37 -8.03 1.03 9.75
N ARG A 38 -9.18 1.38 9.17
CA ARG A 38 -10.49 0.75 9.36
C ARG A 38 -10.97 0.67 10.82
N TYR A 39 -10.47 1.56 11.69
CA TYR A 39 -11.08 1.82 12.99
C TYR A 39 -12.44 2.49 12.78
N ASP A 40 -13.47 1.90 13.35
CA ASP A 40 -14.81 2.47 13.46
C ASP A 40 -14.84 3.50 14.60
N PHE A 41 -15.55 4.60 14.41
CA PHE A 41 -15.82 5.60 15.43
C PHE A 41 -17.30 5.97 15.37
N ASP A 42 -18.05 5.74 16.43
CA ASP A 42 -19.46 6.13 16.51
C ASP A 42 -19.61 7.66 16.37
N LEU A 43 -20.51 8.11 15.49
CA LEU A 43 -20.68 9.52 15.16
C LEU A 43 -21.19 10.39 16.32
N LYS A 44 -21.88 9.78 17.28
CA LYS A 44 -22.53 10.46 18.41
C LYS A 44 -21.59 10.56 19.60
N THR A 45 -20.88 9.49 19.90
CA THR A 45 -20.05 9.32 21.10
C THR A 45 -18.55 9.44 20.82
N GLY A 46 -18.15 9.19 19.58
CA GLY A 46 -16.75 9.10 19.16
C GLY A 46 -16.06 7.79 19.54
N GLU A 47 -16.77 6.84 20.16
CA GLU A 47 -16.17 5.60 20.65
C GLU A 47 -15.94 4.59 19.53
N SER A 48 -14.84 3.85 19.61
CA SER A 48 -14.47 2.79 18.68
C SER A 48 -14.60 1.42 19.33
N SER A 49 -14.99 0.40 18.55
CA SER A 49 -14.94 -1.00 18.97
C SER A 49 -13.56 -1.46 19.46
N THR A 50 -12.50 -0.74 19.07
CA THR A 50 -11.12 -1.01 19.43
C THR A 50 -10.65 -0.31 20.72
N GLY A 51 -11.53 0.45 21.38
CA GLY A 51 -11.24 1.19 22.61
C GLY A 51 -10.59 2.57 22.39
N LEU A 52 -10.43 2.99 21.13
CA LEU A 52 -10.05 4.37 20.78
C LEU A 52 -11.26 5.32 20.89
N LYS A 53 -10.99 6.61 21.08
CA LYS A 53 -12.05 7.63 21.18
C LYS A 53 -11.69 8.88 20.37
N ALA A 54 -12.57 9.25 19.44
CA ALA A 54 -12.52 10.50 18.68
C ALA A 54 -13.35 11.59 19.36
N CYS A 55 -12.97 12.85 19.15
CA CYS A 55 -13.78 13.98 19.60
C CYS A 55 -15.07 14.06 18.77
N ALA A 56 -16.20 13.76 19.39
CA ALA A 56 -17.52 13.98 18.83
C ALA A 56 -18.12 15.29 19.38
N TYR A 57 -18.84 16.02 18.52
CA TYR A 57 -19.48 17.29 18.86
C TYR A 57 -20.98 17.14 18.64
N PRO A 58 -21.82 17.56 19.59
CA PRO A 58 -23.26 17.59 19.36
C PRO A 58 -23.57 18.64 18.28
N VAL A 59 -24.35 18.24 17.28
CA VAL A 59 -24.76 19.12 16.17
C VAL A 59 -26.27 19.26 16.18
N GLU A 60 -26.77 20.49 16.19
CA GLU A 60 -28.19 20.81 16.09
C GLU A 60 -28.45 21.65 14.84
N LEU A 61 -29.50 21.32 14.11
CA LEU A 61 -30.03 22.17 13.05
C LEU A 61 -31.11 23.07 13.64
N ARG A 62 -30.92 24.39 13.59
CA ARG A 62 -31.92 25.37 14.01
C ARG A 62 -32.21 26.28 12.83
N ASP A 63 -33.44 26.22 12.34
CA ASP A 63 -33.87 26.90 11.11
C ASP A 63 -33.00 26.52 9.88
N ARG A 64 -32.12 27.43 9.44
CA ARG A 64 -31.17 27.20 8.32
C ARG A 64 -29.71 27.15 8.78
N ASP A 65 -29.46 27.21 10.09
CA ASP A 65 -28.13 27.28 10.65
C ASP A 65 -27.73 25.94 11.30
N VAL A 66 -26.46 25.58 11.12
CA VAL A 66 -25.84 24.43 11.79
C VAL A 66 -25.16 24.91 13.07
N TRP A 67 -25.62 24.43 14.21
CA TRP A 67 -25.03 24.70 15.52
C TRP A 67 -24.17 23.53 15.95
N ILE A 68 -22.92 23.79 16.32
CA ILE A 68 -21.99 22.79 16.84
C ILE A 68 -21.73 23.13 18.31
N GLY A 69 -22.07 22.23 19.22
CA GLY A 69 -21.81 22.42 20.64
C GLY A 69 -20.34 22.19 20.98
N ALA A 70 -19.89 22.84 22.06
CA ALA A 70 -18.53 22.68 22.56
C ALA A 70 -18.28 21.25 23.10
N PRO A 71 -17.05 20.73 23.05
CA PRO A 71 -16.77 19.37 23.48
C PRO A 71 -16.74 19.27 25.03
N GLY A 72 -17.67 18.53 25.64
CA GLY A 72 -17.66 18.27 27.08
C GLY A 72 -18.11 19.43 27.98
N GLU A 73 -17.94 19.28 29.30
CA GLU A 73 -18.31 20.29 30.30
C GLU A 73 -17.14 21.26 30.56
N GLY A 74 -17.36 22.58 30.42
CA GLY A 74 -16.35 23.61 30.68
C GLY A 74 -16.74 25.01 30.18
N GLU A 75 -15.96 26.03 30.56
CA GLU A 75 -16.05 27.37 29.98
C GLU A 75 -15.21 27.45 28.71
N TRP A 76 -15.84 27.81 27.59
CA TRP A 76 -15.20 27.88 26.27
C TRP A 76 -15.17 29.33 25.77
N GLU A 77 -14.01 29.76 25.27
CA GLU A 77 -13.85 31.07 24.63
C GLU A 77 -13.73 30.90 23.11
N VAL A 78 -14.47 31.73 22.36
CA VAL A 78 -14.41 31.73 20.89
C VAL A 78 -13.15 32.46 20.45
N VAL A 79 -12.16 31.70 19.95
CA VAL A 79 -10.86 32.26 19.52
C VAL A 79 -10.94 32.87 18.12
N GLU A 80 -11.74 32.30 17.20
CA GLU A 80 -11.83 32.78 15.82
C GLU A 80 -13.15 32.35 15.16
N LYS A 81 -13.69 33.18 14.26
CA LYS A 81 -14.82 32.83 13.35
C LYS A 81 -14.37 33.00 11.91
N ARG A 82 -14.44 31.95 11.09
CA ARG A 82 -14.17 32.00 9.65
C ARG A 82 -15.39 31.57 8.83
N PRO A 83 -15.78 32.32 7.79
CA PRO A 83 -16.78 31.85 6.83
C PRO A 83 -16.18 30.77 5.92
N VAL A 84 -16.97 29.73 5.61
CA VAL A 84 -16.61 28.68 4.65
C VAL A 84 -17.44 28.89 3.37
N SER A 85 -16.79 28.90 2.20
CA SER A 85 -17.45 29.13 0.90
C SER A 85 -18.41 27.98 0.55
N GLU A 86 -19.59 28.31 0.00
CA GLU A 86 -20.57 27.34 -0.50
C GLU A 86 -20.04 26.45 -1.64
N ASP A 87 -18.94 26.85 -2.32
CA ASP A 87 -18.27 26.03 -3.34
C ASP A 87 -17.75 24.69 -2.79
N PHE A 88 -17.58 24.56 -1.47
CA PHE A 88 -17.14 23.32 -0.83
C PHE A 88 -18.27 22.26 -0.75
N ALA A 89 -19.53 22.66 -0.83
CA ALA A 89 -20.69 21.78 -0.65
C ALA A 89 -21.20 21.12 -1.96
N GLU A 90 -20.91 21.69 -3.13
CA GLU A 90 -21.53 21.25 -4.40
C GLU A 90 -20.81 20.12 -5.14
N SER A 91 -19.69 19.59 -4.64
CA SER A 91 -18.88 18.61 -5.41
C SER A 91 -19.47 17.20 -5.57
N SER A 92 -20.67 16.92 -5.05
CA SER A 92 -21.31 15.59 -5.12
C SER A 92 -22.69 15.54 -5.80
N ALA A 93 -23.20 16.64 -6.39
CA ALA A 93 -24.48 16.61 -7.10
C ALA A 93 -24.31 16.54 -8.63
N SER A 94 -24.67 15.38 -9.18
CA SER A 94 -24.82 15.06 -10.61
C SER A 94 -25.26 16.22 -11.52
N LYS A 95 -24.43 16.58 -12.51
CA LYS A 95 -24.90 17.23 -13.74
C LYS A 95 -24.23 16.58 -14.96
N GLY A 96 -25.08 16.01 -15.82
CA GLY A 96 -24.70 15.37 -17.07
C GLY A 96 -24.01 16.35 -18.03
N VAL A 97 -23.08 15.80 -18.80
CA VAL A 97 -22.28 16.50 -19.80
C VAL A 97 -23.14 16.81 -21.04
N PRO A 98 -23.12 18.04 -21.55
CA PRO A 98 -23.27 18.29 -22.98
C PRO A 98 -21.92 18.72 -23.58
N ASN A 99 -21.56 18.09 -24.70
CA ASN A 99 -20.42 18.45 -25.54
C ASN A 99 -20.54 19.89 -26.07
N SER A 100 -19.45 20.67 -26.00
CA SER A 100 -18.87 21.41 -27.14
C SER A 100 -17.79 22.43 -26.72
N SER A 101 -16.69 22.41 -27.48
CA SER A 101 -15.79 23.53 -27.88
C SER A 101 -14.94 24.28 -26.84
N THR A 102 -13.64 23.91 -26.84
CA THR A 102 -12.43 24.77 -26.89
C THR A 102 -12.45 26.20 -26.33
N SER A 103 -11.64 26.42 -25.29
CA SER A 103 -10.70 27.54 -25.20
C SER A 103 -9.54 27.20 -24.24
N GLU A 104 -8.31 27.51 -24.68
CA GLU A 104 -7.04 27.23 -24.00
C GLU A 104 -6.92 27.89 -22.62
N ALA A 105 -6.46 27.10 -21.63
CA ALA A 105 -5.76 27.62 -20.47
C ALA A 105 -4.72 26.59 -20.03
N THR A 106 -3.47 27.04 -19.96
CA THR A 106 -2.26 26.30 -19.64
C THR A 106 -2.31 25.73 -18.23
N ASN A 107 -2.49 24.42 -18.11
CA ASN A 107 -2.16 23.68 -16.91
C ASN A 107 -1.34 22.45 -17.31
N SER A 108 -0.10 22.39 -16.82
CA SER A 108 0.84 21.32 -17.12
C SER A 108 0.37 20.04 -16.42
N LYS A 109 -0.56 19.33 -17.06
CA LYS A 109 -0.95 17.97 -16.69
C LYS A 109 0.25 17.08 -17.02
N ILE A 110 0.81 16.45 -16.00
CA ILE A 110 1.57 15.22 -16.17
C ILE A 110 0.55 14.19 -16.64
N THR A 111 0.36 14.10 -17.96
CA THR A 111 -0.50 13.10 -18.58
C THR A 111 0.23 11.77 -18.47
N THR A 112 -0.21 10.93 -17.52
CA THR A 112 0.23 9.54 -17.46
C THR A 112 -0.24 8.82 -18.72
N THR A 113 0.69 8.44 -19.60
CA THR A 113 0.50 7.70 -20.86
C THR A 113 -0.13 6.30 -20.70
N PHE A 114 -0.63 5.95 -19.52
CA PHE A 114 -1.19 4.64 -19.18
C PHE A 114 -2.72 4.54 -19.32
N GLU A 115 -3.43 5.65 -19.59
CA GLU A 115 -4.91 5.66 -19.62
C GLU A 115 -5.52 4.96 -20.85
N THR A 116 -4.73 4.46 -21.81
CA THR A 116 -5.28 3.92 -23.06
C THR A 116 -4.64 2.60 -23.49
N LEU A 117 -4.32 1.72 -22.54
CA LEU A 117 -4.13 0.30 -22.87
C LEU A 117 -5.49 -0.38 -22.91
N THR A 118 -6.00 -0.61 -24.11
CA THR A 118 -7.09 -1.57 -24.32
C THR A 118 -6.57 -2.94 -23.91
N LEU A 119 -7.12 -3.48 -22.81
CA LEU A 119 -6.95 -4.87 -22.44
C LEU A 119 -7.68 -5.72 -23.50
N GLU A 120 -7.02 -5.94 -24.64
CA GLU A 120 -7.44 -6.91 -25.67
C GLU A 120 -7.19 -8.32 -25.15
N ASP A 121 -7.90 -8.68 -24.10
CA ASP A 121 -7.81 -10.00 -23.51
C ASP A 121 -9.17 -10.67 -23.68
N ASN A 122 -9.25 -11.57 -24.68
CA ASN A 122 -10.44 -12.35 -25.00
C ASN A 122 -10.74 -13.41 -23.92
N GLU A 123 -9.95 -13.48 -22.86
CA GLU A 123 -10.18 -14.39 -21.74
C GLU A 123 -11.27 -13.87 -20.78
N PRO A 124 -12.19 -14.75 -20.34
CA PRO A 124 -13.25 -14.39 -19.40
C PRO A 124 -12.68 -13.82 -18.10
N GLU A 125 -13.38 -12.85 -17.51
CA GLU A 125 -12.96 -12.26 -16.24
C GLU A 125 -12.96 -13.32 -15.12
N PRO A 126 -11.90 -13.40 -14.30
CA PRO A 126 -11.86 -14.31 -13.17
C PRO A 126 -12.98 -14.05 -12.17
N GLY A 127 -13.50 -15.11 -11.55
CA GLY A 127 -14.66 -15.03 -10.66
C GLY A 127 -14.33 -14.73 -9.20
N THR A 128 -13.06 -14.86 -8.81
CA THR A 128 -12.59 -14.64 -7.43
C THR A 128 -11.29 -13.84 -7.40
N LEU A 129 -11.01 -13.20 -6.28
CA LEU A 129 -9.80 -12.38 -6.13
C LEU A 129 -8.52 -13.20 -6.29
N MET A 130 -8.46 -14.42 -5.76
CA MET A 130 -7.31 -15.31 -5.94
C MET A 130 -7.07 -15.68 -7.41
N GLU A 131 -8.12 -15.84 -8.23
CA GLU A 131 -7.94 -16.11 -9.66
C GLU A 131 -7.46 -14.85 -10.41
N TRP A 132 -7.94 -13.67 -10.02
CA TRP A 132 -7.38 -12.40 -10.49
C TRP A 132 -5.90 -12.29 -10.17
N ALA A 133 -5.51 -12.60 -8.93
CA ALA A 133 -4.12 -12.60 -8.50
C ALA A 133 -3.27 -13.53 -9.38
N CYS A 134 -3.72 -14.77 -9.63
CA CYS A 134 -3.01 -15.72 -10.49
C CYS A 134 -2.90 -15.23 -11.96
N ARG A 135 -3.94 -14.61 -12.52
CA ARG A 135 -3.89 -14.01 -13.86
C ARG A 135 -2.86 -12.88 -13.95
N ILE A 136 -2.83 -12.00 -12.95
CA ILE A 136 -1.89 -10.89 -12.88
C ILE A 136 -0.45 -11.39 -12.73
N LEU A 137 -0.21 -12.36 -11.84
CA LEU A 137 1.09 -13.00 -11.64
C LEU A 137 1.60 -13.71 -12.91
N SER A 138 0.69 -14.21 -13.74
CA SER A 138 1.02 -14.89 -15.00
C SER A 138 1.24 -13.92 -16.17
N THR A 139 0.99 -12.62 -15.97
CA THR A 139 1.15 -11.59 -17.01
C THR A 139 2.61 -11.15 -17.11
N SER A 140 3.25 -11.38 -18.26
CA SER A 140 4.67 -11.05 -18.49
C SER A 140 4.93 -9.59 -18.84
N ASN A 141 3.95 -8.93 -19.49
CA ASN A 141 4.06 -7.54 -19.92
C ASN A 141 3.78 -6.59 -18.74
N PRO A 142 4.71 -5.67 -18.40
CA PRO A 142 4.60 -4.84 -17.21
C PRO A 142 3.44 -3.84 -17.28
N GLU A 143 3.10 -3.33 -18.46
CA GLU A 143 2.00 -2.38 -18.62
C GLU A 143 0.62 -3.06 -18.54
N LYS A 144 0.47 -4.24 -19.16
CA LYS A 144 -0.74 -5.07 -19.01
C LYS A 144 -0.94 -5.48 -17.55
N LYS A 145 0.13 -5.79 -16.83
CA LYS A 145 0.09 -6.12 -15.39
C LYS A 145 -0.48 -4.97 -14.55
N VAL A 146 -0.04 -3.74 -14.82
CA VAL A 146 -0.61 -2.53 -14.18
C VAL A 146 -2.09 -2.38 -14.51
N ALA A 147 -2.47 -2.50 -15.78
CA ALA A 147 -3.86 -2.35 -16.20
C ALA A 147 -4.78 -3.41 -15.57
N LEU A 148 -4.35 -4.68 -15.51
CA LEU A 148 -5.08 -5.75 -14.83
C LEU A 148 -5.16 -5.52 -13.31
N THR A 149 -4.07 -5.04 -12.69
CA THR A 149 -4.05 -4.70 -11.25
C THR A 149 -5.09 -3.64 -10.92
N ARG A 150 -5.10 -2.51 -11.66
CA ARG A 150 -6.10 -1.45 -11.46
C ARG A 150 -7.53 -1.94 -11.71
N LYS A 151 -7.73 -2.78 -12.74
CA LYS A 151 -9.04 -3.37 -13.04
C LYS A 151 -9.53 -4.25 -11.89
N ALA A 152 -8.67 -5.13 -11.37
CA ALA A 152 -9.00 -5.99 -10.23
C ALA A 152 -9.25 -5.18 -8.95
N ALA A 153 -8.43 -4.18 -8.67
CA ALA A 153 -8.59 -3.31 -7.51
C ALA A 153 -9.91 -2.52 -7.54
N ALA A 154 -10.24 -1.92 -8.69
CA ALA A 154 -11.52 -1.25 -8.87
C ALA A 154 -12.71 -2.21 -8.74
N ALA A 155 -12.61 -3.41 -9.32
CA ALA A 155 -13.66 -4.42 -9.23
C ALA A 155 -13.84 -4.96 -7.80
N TRP A 156 -12.76 -5.09 -7.02
CA TRP A 156 -12.84 -5.45 -5.60
C TRP A 156 -13.49 -4.34 -4.78
N ARG A 157 -13.02 -3.09 -4.93
CA ARG A 157 -13.52 -1.92 -4.20
C ARG A 157 -15.00 -1.64 -4.46
N THR A 158 -15.46 -1.84 -5.69
CA THR A 158 -16.86 -1.63 -6.09
C THR A 158 -17.76 -2.83 -5.83
N GLY A 159 -17.24 -3.91 -5.24
CA GLY A 159 -18.01 -5.12 -4.95
C GLY A 159 -18.38 -5.96 -6.17
N LYS A 160 -17.79 -5.70 -7.34
CA LYS A 160 -17.96 -6.55 -8.53
C LYS A 160 -17.29 -7.93 -8.33
N ILE A 161 -16.16 -7.96 -7.63
CA ILE A 161 -15.56 -9.20 -7.11
C ILE A 161 -16.09 -9.38 -5.69
N THR A 162 -16.99 -10.33 -5.49
CA THR A 162 -17.65 -10.58 -4.19
C THR A 162 -17.02 -11.69 -3.36
N SER A 163 -16.02 -12.39 -3.91
CA SER A 163 -15.41 -13.56 -3.29
C SER A 163 -13.89 -13.50 -3.36
N SER A 164 -13.23 -13.71 -2.21
CA SER A 164 -11.78 -13.88 -2.14
C SER A 164 -11.33 -15.17 -2.83
N GLY A 165 -12.17 -16.21 -2.85
CA GLY A 165 -11.84 -17.55 -3.35
C GLY A 165 -11.53 -18.58 -2.26
N GLN A 166 -11.57 -18.18 -0.98
CA GLN A 166 -11.23 -19.02 0.19
C GLN A 166 -11.99 -20.35 0.31
N LYS A 167 -13.25 -20.38 -0.14
CA LYS A 167 -14.12 -21.57 -0.04
C LYS A 167 -14.02 -22.51 -1.26
N LYS A 168 -13.20 -22.18 -2.25
CA LYS A 168 -13.09 -22.93 -3.50
C LYS A 168 -12.18 -24.15 -3.31
N THR A 169 -12.60 -25.31 -3.80
CA THR A 169 -11.86 -26.58 -3.67
C THR A 169 -10.75 -26.74 -4.72
N ASN A 170 -10.96 -26.19 -5.92
CA ASN A 170 -9.99 -26.19 -7.01
C ASN A 170 -9.33 -24.82 -7.10
N LEU A 171 -8.27 -24.62 -6.33
CA LEU A 171 -7.50 -23.37 -6.33
C LEU A 171 -6.59 -23.31 -7.56
N VAL A 172 -6.57 -22.14 -8.21
CA VAL A 172 -5.58 -21.85 -9.26
C VAL A 172 -4.23 -21.64 -8.60
N ILE A 173 -3.22 -22.34 -9.07
CA ILE A 173 -1.87 -22.27 -8.51
C ILE A 173 -1.14 -21.07 -9.17
N PRO A 174 -0.59 -20.12 -8.40
CA PRO A 174 0.21 -19.04 -8.95
C PRO A 174 1.52 -19.58 -9.55
N PRO A 175 2.11 -18.91 -10.55
CA PRO A 175 3.41 -19.32 -11.09
C PRO A 175 4.49 -19.30 -10.00
N ASP A 176 5.48 -20.19 -10.11
CA ASP A 176 6.63 -20.21 -9.19
C ASP A 176 7.44 -18.91 -9.27
N VAL A 177 7.56 -18.36 -10.48
CA VAL A 177 8.18 -17.07 -10.76
C VAL A 177 7.34 -16.34 -11.82
N PRO A 178 6.83 -15.13 -11.52
CA PRO A 178 6.13 -14.29 -12.49
C PRO A 178 7.01 -14.05 -13.72
N PRO A 179 6.49 -14.29 -14.94
CA PRO A 179 7.26 -14.11 -16.16
C PRO A 179 7.58 -12.62 -16.39
N ARG A 180 8.58 -12.38 -17.23
CA ARG A 180 9.02 -11.04 -17.64
C ARG A 180 9.25 -11.04 -19.14
N GLU A 181 8.60 -10.12 -19.84
CA GLU A 181 8.78 -9.93 -21.27
C GLU A 181 9.87 -8.87 -21.53
N ASN A 182 10.70 -9.06 -22.56
CA ASN A 182 11.64 -8.05 -23.08
C ASN A 182 12.63 -7.46 -22.04
N LEU A 183 12.99 -8.18 -20.98
CA LEU A 183 13.97 -7.76 -19.97
C LEU A 183 15.24 -8.62 -20.00
N VAL A 184 16.39 -7.95 -19.96
CA VAL A 184 17.69 -8.62 -19.73
C VAL A 184 17.87 -8.85 -18.23
N THR A 185 17.88 -10.11 -17.80
CA THR A 185 18.04 -10.48 -16.39
C THR A 185 19.47 -10.91 -16.09
N VAL A 186 20.04 -10.41 -14.99
CA VAL A 186 21.37 -10.76 -14.50
C VAL A 186 21.31 -11.15 -13.02
N GLU A 187 22.35 -11.84 -12.55
CA GLU A 187 22.47 -12.20 -11.13
C GLU A 187 22.52 -10.96 -10.21
N PRO A 188 22.01 -11.04 -8.97
CA PRO A 188 22.18 -10.00 -7.98
C PRO A 188 23.64 -9.58 -7.83
N GLY A 189 23.91 -8.26 -7.88
CA GLY A 189 25.26 -7.70 -7.80
C GLY A 189 26.02 -7.62 -9.13
N LYS A 190 25.48 -8.16 -10.23
CA LYS A 190 26.04 -8.00 -11.59
C LYS A 190 25.41 -6.84 -12.38
N VAL A 191 24.36 -6.20 -11.84
CA VAL A 191 23.83 -4.96 -12.42
C VAL A 191 24.87 -3.84 -12.30
N GLY A 192 25.01 -3.03 -13.34
CA GLY A 192 25.93 -1.89 -13.36
C GLY A 192 25.72 -0.93 -12.18
N LYS A 193 26.80 -0.26 -11.75
CA LYS A 193 26.74 0.67 -10.60
C LYS A 193 25.79 1.85 -10.89
N ARG A 194 24.84 2.09 -9.99
CA ARG A 194 23.77 3.11 -10.11
C ARG A 194 24.24 4.56 -9.91
N GLY A 195 25.55 4.81 -9.73
CA GLY A 195 26.10 6.16 -9.54
C GLY A 195 25.58 6.88 -8.28
N LYS A 196 25.66 8.21 -8.25
CA LYS A 196 25.23 9.07 -7.13
C LYS A 196 24.17 10.12 -7.53
N ALA A 197 23.39 9.87 -8.59
CA ALA A 197 22.39 10.79 -9.17
C ALA A 197 22.91 12.17 -9.67
N GLY A 198 24.21 12.46 -9.59
CA GLY A 198 24.79 13.72 -10.07
C GLY A 198 24.70 13.90 -11.60
N SER A 199 24.79 12.82 -12.37
CA SER A 199 24.58 12.83 -13.83
C SER A 199 23.22 12.27 -14.21
N GLU A 200 22.67 12.70 -15.34
CA GLU A 200 21.41 12.19 -15.88
C GLU A 200 21.42 10.67 -16.06
N ARG A 201 22.52 10.14 -16.62
CA ARG A 201 22.74 8.68 -16.73
C ARG A 201 22.59 7.96 -15.38
N SER A 202 23.13 8.54 -14.30
CA SER A 202 23.00 7.94 -12.96
C SER A 202 21.59 8.06 -12.39
N ARG A 203 20.87 9.15 -12.69
CA ARG A 203 19.45 9.30 -12.31
C ARG A 203 18.57 8.29 -13.02
N ILE A 204 18.75 8.13 -14.33
CA ILE A 204 18.07 7.10 -15.14
C ILE A 204 18.31 5.71 -14.56
N ALA A 205 19.55 5.36 -14.23
CA ALA A 205 19.88 4.04 -13.66
C ALA A 205 19.22 3.80 -12.28
N ILE A 206 19.04 4.85 -11.47
CA ILE A 206 18.34 4.75 -10.18
C ILE A 206 16.83 4.60 -10.39
N LEU A 207 16.21 5.46 -11.21
CA LEU A 207 14.77 5.40 -11.49
C LEU A 207 14.37 4.08 -12.15
N HIS A 208 15.18 3.56 -13.07
CA HIS A 208 14.94 2.25 -13.69
C HIS A 208 15.01 1.13 -12.66
N ALA A 209 15.99 1.17 -11.76
CA ALA A 209 16.09 0.18 -10.70
C ALA A 209 14.90 0.22 -9.73
N LEU A 210 14.41 1.41 -9.39
CA LEU A 210 13.19 1.58 -8.58
C LEU A 210 11.97 1.03 -9.33
N ALA A 211 11.81 1.35 -10.63
CA ALA A 211 10.70 0.82 -11.43
C ALA A 211 10.71 -0.73 -11.47
N ASN A 212 11.89 -1.35 -11.52
CA ASN A 212 11.98 -2.80 -11.43
C ASN A 212 11.59 -3.33 -10.04
N ILE A 213 11.89 -2.59 -8.97
CA ILE A 213 11.44 -2.94 -7.61
C ILE A 213 9.91 -2.87 -7.56
N GLU A 214 9.28 -1.82 -8.08
CA GLU A 214 7.82 -1.69 -8.04
C GLU A 214 7.12 -2.78 -8.87
N GLN A 215 7.70 -3.21 -9.99
CA GLN A 215 7.18 -4.37 -10.73
C GLN A 215 7.21 -5.66 -9.92
N TRP A 216 8.24 -5.86 -9.10
CA TRP A 216 8.27 -6.97 -8.15
C TRP A 216 7.30 -6.74 -6.99
N ALA A 217 7.11 -5.51 -6.53
CA ALA A 217 6.20 -5.18 -5.43
C ALA A 217 4.73 -5.46 -5.81
N ILE A 218 4.31 -5.10 -7.04
CA ILE A 218 3.00 -5.51 -7.60
C ILE A 218 2.83 -7.03 -7.51
N ASP A 219 3.84 -7.79 -7.95
CA ASP A 219 3.78 -9.25 -7.89
C ASP A 219 3.74 -9.77 -6.45
N LEU A 220 4.49 -9.18 -5.52
CA LEU A 220 4.51 -9.63 -4.12
C LEU A 220 3.16 -9.40 -3.43
N ALA A 221 2.50 -8.27 -3.72
CA ALA A 221 1.18 -7.94 -3.20
C ALA A 221 0.08 -8.88 -3.74
N TRP A 222 0.18 -9.30 -5.01
CA TRP A 222 -0.73 -10.32 -5.56
C TRP A 222 -0.36 -11.74 -5.11
N ASP A 223 0.93 -12.05 -4.95
CA ASP A 223 1.41 -13.37 -4.54
C ASP A 223 0.92 -13.73 -3.14
N ILE A 224 0.90 -12.77 -2.21
CA ILE A 224 0.44 -13.06 -0.86
C ILE A 224 -1.05 -13.42 -0.84
N ILE A 225 -1.87 -12.79 -1.70
CA ILE A 225 -3.28 -13.12 -1.91
C ILE A 225 -3.43 -14.51 -2.53
N ALA A 226 -2.73 -14.77 -3.64
CA ALA A 226 -2.86 -16.02 -4.39
C ALA A 226 -2.39 -17.24 -3.57
N ARG A 227 -1.25 -17.09 -2.89
CA ARG A 227 -0.53 -18.20 -2.25
C ARG A 227 -1.04 -18.51 -0.85
N PHE A 228 -1.43 -17.49 -0.11
CA PHE A 228 -1.87 -17.65 1.28
C PHE A 228 -3.38 -17.43 1.46
N GLY A 229 -4.11 -17.00 0.42
CA GLY A 229 -5.53 -16.68 0.54
C GLY A 229 -6.38 -17.79 1.15
N SER A 230 -6.06 -19.07 0.90
CA SER A 230 -6.75 -20.22 1.47
C SER A 230 -6.15 -20.76 2.77
N VAL A 231 -5.07 -20.18 3.28
CA VAL A 231 -4.44 -20.60 4.53
C VAL A 231 -5.35 -20.26 5.69
N LYS A 232 -5.37 -21.16 6.68
CA LYS A 232 -5.97 -20.92 7.98
C LYS A 232 -4.86 -20.81 9.02
N LEU A 233 -4.85 -19.74 9.79
CA LEU A 233 -3.95 -19.59 10.93
C LEU A 233 -4.71 -19.98 12.20
N ALA A 234 -4.14 -20.88 13.00
CA ALA A 234 -4.81 -21.45 14.18
C ALA A 234 -6.25 -21.98 13.93
N GLY A 235 -6.54 -22.43 12.69
CA GLY A 235 -7.88 -22.89 12.30
C GLY A 235 -8.81 -21.81 11.76
N GLU A 236 -8.46 -20.53 11.90
CA GLU A 236 -9.25 -19.39 11.42
C GLU A 236 -8.85 -18.97 10.00
N PRO A 237 -9.81 -18.65 9.12
CA PRO A 237 -9.53 -18.11 7.80
C PRO A 237 -8.98 -16.68 7.90
N LEU A 238 -8.24 -16.26 6.87
CA LEU A 238 -7.84 -14.86 6.75
C LEU A 238 -9.08 -13.96 6.59
N PRO A 239 -9.17 -12.82 7.31
CA PRO A 239 -10.33 -11.94 7.24
C PRO A 239 -10.38 -11.16 5.91
N PRO A 240 -11.56 -10.67 5.47
CA PRO A 240 -11.70 -9.88 4.23
C PRO A 240 -10.78 -8.65 4.14
N GLN A 241 -10.47 -8.03 5.28
CA GLN A 241 -9.58 -6.87 5.37
C GLN A 241 -8.16 -7.21 4.90
N PHE A 242 -7.68 -8.45 5.13
CA PHE A 242 -6.37 -8.90 4.65
C PHE A 242 -6.27 -8.74 3.14
N PHE A 243 -7.29 -9.21 2.43
CA PHE A 243 -7.35 -9.10 0.98
C PHE A 243 -7.45 -7.65 0.52
N THR A 244 -8.25 -6.85 1.21
CA THR A 244 -8.44 -5.44 0.86
C THR A 244 -7.15 -4.63 0.97
N ASP A 245 -6.36 -4.87 2.02
CA ASP A 245 -5.08 -4.19 2.20
C ASP A 245 -4.07 -4.57 1.11
N TRP A 246 -3.96 -5.85 0.77
CA TRP A 246 -3.02 -6.28 -0.26
C TRP A 246 -3.45 -5.87 -1.67
N VAL A 247 -4.75 -5.74 -1.92
CA VAL A 247 -5.26 -5.14 -3.16
C VAL A 247 -4.89 -3.66 -3.24
N LYS A 248 -5.00 -2.93 -2.12
CA LYS A 248 -4.59 -1.52 -2.05
C LYS A 248 -3.10 -1.35 -2.30
N VAL A 249 -2.27 -2.12 -1.59
CA VAL A 249 -0.80 -2.13 -1.80
C VAL A 249 -0.49 -2.43 -3.26
N ALA A 250 -1.10 -3.45 -3.86
CA ALA A 250 -0.87 -3.77 -5.27
C ALA A 250 -1.22 -2.61 -6.22
N GLU A 251 -2.31 -1.89 -5.95
CA GLU A 251 -2.72 -0.72 -6.73
C GLU A 251 -1.75 0.46 -6.57
N ASP A 252 -1.26 0.71 -5.36
CA ASP A 252 -0.25 1.73 -5.07
C ASP A 252 1.08 1.38 -5.76
N GLU A 253 1.52 0.13 -5.76
CA GLU A 253 2.72 -0.27 -6.50
C GLU A 253 2.55 -0.15 -8.02
N ALA A 254 1.34 -0.41 -8.52
CA ALA A 254 1.02 -0.17 -9.93
C ALA A 254 1.04 1.33 -10.28
N LYS A 255 0.64 2.21 -9.35
CA LYS A 255 0.80 3.66 -9.45
C LYS A 255 2.27 4.06 -9.44
N HIS A 256 3.07 3.56 -8.50
CA HIS A 256 4.50 3.85 -8.37
C HIS A 256 5.25 3.50 -9.65
N PHE A 257 5.04 2.28 -10.17
CA PHE A 257 5.63 1.86 -11.44
C PHE A 257 5.24 2.78 -12.60
N SER A 258 3.96 3.15 -12.73
CA SER A 258 3.52 4.07 -13.79
C SER A 258 4.19 5.44 -13.70
N LEU A 259 4.34 6.00 -12.49
CA LEU A 259 5.02 7.28 -12.28
C LEU A 259 6.49 7.22 -12.69
N LEU A 260 7.20 6.17 -12.25
CA LEU A 260 8.61 5.97 -12.59
C LEU A 260 8.81 5.69 -14.08
N SER A 261 7.94 4.88 -14.69
CA SER A 261 7.98 4.60 -16.13
C SER A 261 7.73 5.86 -16.96
N SER A 262 6.74 6.68 -16.58
CA SER A 262 6.50 7.97 -17.21
C SER A 262 7.72 8.90 -17.08
N ARG A 263 8.35 8.93 -15.90
CA ARG A 263 9.56 9.73 -15.68
C ARG A 263 10.74 9.26 -16.54
N LEU A 264 10.92 7.95 -16.70
CA LEU A 264 11.93 7.40 -17.62
C LEU A 264 11.68 7.84 -19.08
N THR A 265 10.43 7.82 -19.53
CA THR A 265 10.06 8.33 -20.87
C THR A 265 10.37 9.81 -21.04
N GLN A 266 10.08 10.64 -20.04
CA GLN A 266 10.43 12.07 -20.06
C GLN A 266 11.94 12.32 -20.12
N LEU A 267 12.75 11.39 -19.60
CA LEU A 267 14.22 11.41 -19.69
C LEU A 267 14.76 10.76 -20.98
N GLY A 268 13.89 10.49 -21.97
CA GLY A 268 14.29 9.94 -23.27
C GLY A 268 14.66 8.46 -23.25
N THR A 269 14.20 7.70 -22.26
CA THR A 269 14.45 6.26 -22.14
C THR A 269 13.17 5.49 -21.79
N TYR A 270 13.27 4.20 -21.48
CA TYR A 270 12.14 3.34 -21.18
C TYR A 270 12.48 2.27 -20.14
N TYR A 271 11.47 1.71 -19.49
CA TYR A 271 11.62 0.56 -18.61
C TYR A 271 12.07 -0.66 -19.42
N GLY A 272 13.10 -1.37 -18.93
CA GLY A 272 13.78 -2.44 -19.67
C GLY A 272 15.04 -2.02 -20.45
N SER A 273 15.36 -0.72 -20.52
CA SER A 273 16.61 -0.22 -21.12
C SER A 273 17.90 -0.65 -20.39
N HIS A 274 17.80 -1.07 -19.13
CA HIS A 274 18.90 -1.57 -18.32
C HIS A 274 18.61 -3.00 -17.82
N ALA A 275 19.68 -3.75 -17.55
CA ALA A 275 19.55 -5.09 -16.97
C ALA A 275 18.93 -5.06 -15.57
N VAL A 276 18.11 -6.06 -15.27
CA VAL A 276 17.39 -6.22 -14.00
C VAL A 276 17.86 -7.45 -13.22
N HIS A 277 17.50 -7.55 -11.95
CA HIS A 277 17.69 -8.75 -11.13
C HIS A 277 16.41 -9.09 -10.36
N ALA A 278 16.27 -10.36 -9.97
CA ALA A 278 15.08 -10.90 -9.28
C ALA A 278 15.29 -11.07 -7.75
N GLY A 279 16.19 -10.28 -7.16
CA GLY A 279 16.66 -10.51 -5.77
C GLY A 279 15.56 -10.40 -4.69
N LEU A 280 14.50 -9.61 -4.94
CA LEU A 280 13.32 -9.57 -4.07
C LEU A 280 12.55 -10.90 -4.13
N TRP A 281 12.35 -11.44 -5.34
CA TRP A 281 11.62 -12.69 -5.55
C TRP A 281 12.32 -13.90 -4.91
N ASP A 282 13.65 -13.93 -4.87
CA ASP A 282 14.40 -14.97 -4.14
C ASP A 282 14.00 -15.06 -2.66
N SER A 283 13.64 -13.94 -2.04
CA SER A 283 13.14 -13.92 -0.65
C SER A 283 11.68 -14.40 -0.56
N ALA A 284 10.88 -14.11 -1.59
CA ALA A 284 9.50 -14.57 -1.70
C ALA A 284 9.44 -16.10 -1.83
N SER A 285 10.26 -16.68 -2.72
CA SER A 285 10.36 -18.13 -2.90
C SER A 285 10.81 -18.83 -1.62
N ARG A 286 11.78 -18.26 -0.89
CA ARG A 286 12.24 -18.82 0.40
C ARG A 286 11.18 -18.81 1.49
N THR A 287 10.22 -17.88 1.44
CA THR A 287 9.17 -17.72 2.45
C THR A 287 7.81 -18.23 1.98
N ALA A 288 7.72 -18.82 0.78
CA ALA A 288 6.48 -19.30 0.16
C ALA A 288 5.70 -20.34 0.99
N HIS A 289 6.36 -20.96 1.97
CA HIS A 289 5.80 -22.01 2.82
C HIS A 289 5.18 -21.48 4.13
N SER A 290 5.37 -20.20 4.48
CA SER A 290 4.96 -19.64 5.78
C SER A 290 4.49 -18.19 5.63
N LEU A 291 3.21 -17.95 5.94
CA LEU A 291 2.64 -16.60 5.92
C LEU A 291 3.34 -15.65 6.90
N PRO A 292 3.62 -16.03 8.17
CA PRO A 292 4.43 -15.19 9.07
C PRO A 292 5.82 -14.87 8.50
N ALA A 293 6.52 -15.85 7.92
CA ALA A 293 7.82 -15.62 7.31
C ALA A 293 7.72 -14.66 6.12
N ARG A 294 6.66 -14.78 5.29
CA ARG A 294 6.40 -13.88 4.16
C ARG A 294 6.16 -12.44 4.63
N LEU A 295 5.26 -12.25 5.59
CA LEU A 295 4.95 -10.96 6.19
C LEU A 295 6.19 -10.31 6.80
N CYS A 296 6.98 -11.09 7.55
CA CYS A 296 8.22 -10.61 8.15
C CYS A 296 9.25 -10.17 7.09
N ILE A 297 9.61 -11.05 6.15
CA ILE A 297 10.76 -10.80 5.28
C ILE A 297 10.43 -9.81 4.16
N ILE A 298 9.27 -9.98 3.51
CA ILE A 298 8.91 -9.09 2.41
C ILE A 298 8.38 -7.76 2.96
N HIS A 299 7.37 -7.82 3.81
CA HIS A 299 6.59 -6.62 4.15
C HIS A 299 7.12 -5.83 5.36
N LEU A 300 8.04 -6.39 6.15
CA LEU A 300 8.65 -5.71 7.30
C LEU A 300 10.17 -5.56 7.23
N VAL A 301 10.85 -6.30 6.37
CA VAL A 301 12.30 -6.13 6.13
C VAL A 301 12.57 -5.41 4.81
N HIS A 302 12.07 -5.93 3.69
CA HIS A 302 12.31 -5.31 2.38
C HIS A 302 11.52 -4.00 2.21
N GLU A 303 10.24 -3.99 2.59
CA GLU A 303 9.42 -2.77 2.51
C GLU A 303 9.95 -1.66 3.43
N ALA A 304 10.24 -1.99 4.70
CA ALA A 304 10.79 -1.03 5.66
C ALA A 304 12.18 -0.51 5.24
N ARG A 305 12.88 -1.20 4.34
CA ARG A 305 14.13 -0.70 3.75
C ARG A 305 13.89 0.48 2.81
N GLY A 306 12.74 0.54 2.14
CA GLY A 306 12.30 1.70 1.36
C GLY A 306 12.27 2.98 2.21
N LEU A 307 11.70 2.90 3.42
CA LEU A 307 11.63 4.03 4.36
C LEU A 307 13.01 4.61 4.74
N ASP A 308 14.04 3.76 4.80
CA ASP A 308 15.41 4.19 5.12
C ASP A 308 16.12 4.83 3.91
N VAL A 309 15.87 4.30 2.70
CA VAL A 309 16.65 4.61 1.50
C VAL A 309 16.02 5.74 0.68
N ASN A 310 14.69 5.86 0.69
CA ASN A 310 13.95 6.84 -0.10
C ASN A 310 14.34 8.28 0.24
N PRO A 311 14.42 8.71 1.52
CA PRO A 311 14.84 10.08 1.86
C PRO A 311 16.23 10.44 1.33
N VAL A 312 17.18 9.50 1.41
CA VAL A 312 18.54 9.69 0.88
C VAL A 312 18.51 9.82 -0.65
N THR A 313 17.65 9.06 -1.32
CA THR A 313 17.50 9.11 -2.78
C THR A 313 16.85 10.44 -3.20
N ILE A 314 15.76 10.84 -2.57
CA ILE A 314 15.08 12.12 -2.77
C ILE A 314 16.08 13.28 -2.65
N ASN A 315 16.88 13.31 -1.58
CA ASN A 315 17.88 14.36 -1.35
C ASN A 315 18.94 14.43 -2.46
N LYS A 316 19.34 13.28 -3.03
CA LYS A 316 20.29 13.28 -4.16
C LYS A 316 19.68 13.87 -5.43
N PHE A 317 18.42 13.57 -5.73
CA PHE A 317 17.72 14.14 -6.89
C PHE A 317 17.46 15.64 -6.70
N LYS A 318 17.10 16.06 -5.47
CA LYS A 318 16.97 17.47 -5.10
C LYS A 318 18.27 18.23 -5.27
N ALA A 319 19.39 17.69 -4.80
CA ALA A 319 20.72 18.28 -4.98
C ALA A 319 21.15 18.35 -6.46
N ALA A 320 20.63 17.47 -7.31
CA ALA A 320 20.85 17.49 -8.75
C ALA A 320 19.90 18.41 -9.52
N GLY A 321 18.96 19.10 -8.85
CA GLY A 321 17.98 19.99 -9.46
C GLY A 321 16.85 19.28 -10.22
N ASP A 322 16.66 17.97 -10.03
CA ASP A 322 15.63 17.19 -10.73
C ASP A 322 14.32 17.18 -9.93
N THR A 323 13.60 18.30 -9.98
CA THR A 323 12.36 18.53 -9.21
C THR A 323 11.24 17.56 -9.59
N GLU A 324 11.16 17.14 -10.85
CA GLU A 324 10.11 16.23 -11.32
C GLU A 324 10.30 14.82 -10.78
N SER A 325 11.54 14.32 -10.74
CA SER A 325 11.83 13.03 -10.09
C SER A 325 11.62 13.10 -8.58
N VAL A 326 11.90 14.24 -7.93
CA VAL A 326 11.63 14.43 -6.49
C VAL A 326 10.15 14.27 -6.18
N LYS A 327 9.25 14.93 -6.93
CA LYS A 327 7.80 14.80 -6.74
C LYS A 327 7.33 13.34 -6.83
N VAL A 328 7.83 12.60 -7.82
CA VAL A 328 7.52 11.17 -7.99
C VAL A 328 7.96 10.36 -6.76
N LEU A 329 9.21 10.56 -6.32
CA LEU A 329 9.77 9.82 -5.19
C LEU A 329 9.12 10.17 -3.85
N GLU A 330 8.65 11.42 -3.69
CA GLU A 330 7.91 11.84 -2.49
C GLU A 330 6.55 11.15 -2.40
N VAL A 331 5.79 11.03 -3.50
CA VAL A 331 4.54 10.26 -3.53
C VAL A 331 4.79 8.83 -3.08
N ILE A 332 5.75 8.14 -3.71
CA ILE A 332 6.11 6.76 -3.37
C ILE A 332 6.46 6.64 -1.88
N HIS A 333 7.29 7.55 -1.36
CA HIS A 333 7.71 7.49 0.04
C HIS A 333 6.55 7.59 1.04
N TRP A 334 5.52 8.40 0.76
CA TRP A 334 4.36 8.53 1.64
C TRP A 334 3.50 7.27 1.64
N ASP A 335 3.31 6.65 0.47
CA ASP A 335 2.53 5.42 0.33
C ASP A 335 3.22 4.23 1.03
N GLU A 336 4.55 4.14 0.93
CA GLU A 336 5.39 3.10 1.55
C GLU A 336 5.21 2.99 3.07
N VAL A 337 4.95 4.11 3.77
CA VAL A 337 4.65 4.06 5.22
C VAL A 337 3.39 3.24 5.48
N THR A 338 2.37 3.38 4.61
CA THR A 338 1.12 2.63 4.74
C THR A 338 1.28 1.16 4.36
N HIS A 339 2.19 0.83 3.44
CA HIS A 339 2.50 -0.55 3.08
C HIS A 339 3.17 -1.31 4.24
N VAL A 340 4.17 -0.68 4.88
CA VAL A 340 4.81 -1.25 6.09
C VAL A 340 3.80 -1.37 7.22
N THR A 341 2.88 -0.41 7.36
CA THR A 341 1.78 -0.48 8.35
C THR A 341 0.88 -1.70 8.11
N ALA A 342 0.52 -1.98 6.85
CA ALA A 342 -0.25 -3.16 6.49
C ALA A 342 0.52 -4.46 6.83
N GLY A 343 1.80 -4.52 6.48
CA GLY A 343 2.69 -5.62 6.86
C GLY A 343 2.75 -5.84 8.38
N HIS A 344 2.89 -4.75 9.13
CA HIS A 344 2.99 -4.79 10.60
C HIS A 344 1.70 -5.28 11.26
N ARG A 345 0.56 -4.76 10.82
CA ARG A 345 -0.76 -5.18 11.29
C ARG A 345 -1.00 -6.67 11.06
N TRP A 346 -0.77 -7.17 9.84
CA TRP A 346 -1.02 -8.58 9.53
C TRP A 346 -0.03 -9.53 10.19
N PHE A 347 1.23 -9.12 10.33
CA PHE A 347 2.22 -9.89 11.08
C PHE A 347 1.84 -9.97 12.56
N THR A 348 1.49 -8.85 13.19
CA THR A 348 1.06 -8.79 14.60
C THR A 348 -0.23 -9.57 14.82
N TRP A 349 -1.21 -9.46 13.91
CA TRP A 349 -2.43 -10.26 13.95
C TRP A 349 -2.13 -11.76 13.91
N ALA A 350 -1.24 -12.19 13.01
CA ALA A 350 -0.83 -13.59 12.92
C ALA A 350 -0.12 -14.06 14.20
N CYS A 351 0.77 -13.25 14.77
CA CYS A 351 1.45 -13.54 16.03
C CYS A 351 0.47 -13.67 17.20
N ASN A 352 -0.48 -12.75 17.33
CA ASN A 352 -1.50 -12.78 18.38
C ASN A 352 -2.36 -14.05 18.29
N LEU A 353 -2.75 -14.43 17.07
CA LEU A 353 -3.55 -15.63 16.83
C LEU A 353 -2.75 -16.92 17.13
N LEU A 354 -1.43 -16.89 16.97
CA LEU A 354 -0.51 -17.97 17.34
C LEU A 354 -0.03 -17.89 18.80
N ASN A 355 -0.51 -16.91 19.58
CA ASN A 355 -0.08 -16.63 20.95
C ASN A 355 1.45 -16.44 21.08
N GLU A 356 2.04 -15.70 20.13
CA GLU A 356 3.46 -15.34 20.11
C GLU A 356 3.65 -13.83 20.27
N ASP A 357 4.77 -13.44 20.90
CA ASP A 357 5.22 -12.04 20.91
C ASP A 357 5.69 -11.62 19.51
N PRO A 358 5.14 -10.53 18.92
CA PRO A 358 5.50 -10.08 17.58
C PRO A 358 6.99 -9.76 17.42
N VAL A 359 7.64 -9.14 18.42
CA VAL A 359 9.06 -8.79 18.33
C VAL A 359 9.92 -10.04 18.30
N GLN A 360 9.68 -11.01 19.19
CA GLN A 360 10.42 -12.27 19.20
C GLN A 360 10.18 -13.08 17.93
N ALA A 361 8.93 -13.15 17.46
CA ALA A 361 8.59 -13.82 16.21
C ALA A 361 9.34 -13.18 15.04
N PHE A 362 9.30 -11.85 14.89
CA PHE A 362 10.01 -11.14 13.83
C PHE A 362 11.50 -11.45 13.85
N ARG A 363 12.16 -11.32 15.01
CA ARG A 363 13.59 -11.58 15.14
C ARG A 363 13.94 -13.04 14.79
N ARG A 364 13.08 -13.99 15.13
CA ARG A 364 13.23 -15.41 14.76
C ARG A 364 13.11 -15.61 13.25
N GLU A 365 12.07 -15.06 12.63
CA GLU A 365 11.86 -15.16 11.17
C GLU A 365 13.01 -14.51 10.38
N VAL A 366 13.50 -13.35 10.82
CA VAL A 366 14.68 -12.70 10.20
C VAL A 366 15.92 -13.59 10.31
N ARG A 367 16.21 -14.16 11.48
CA ARG A 367 17.34 -15.09 11.64
C ARG A 367 17.21 -16.28 10.69
N ALA A 368 16.04 -16.88 10.60
CA ALA A 368 15.80 -18.07 9.80
C ALA A 368 15.85 -17.81 8.28
N HIS A 369 15.32 -16.67 7.83
CA HIS A 369 15.00 -16.48 6.40
C HIS A 369 15.73 -15.31 5.73
N PHE A 370 16.37 -14.41 6.48
CA PHE A 370 17.17 -13.33 5.93
C PHE A 370 18.67 -13.68 5.90
N SER A 371 19.45 -12.97 5.08
CA SER A 371 20.89 -13.18 4.95
C SER A 371 21.66 -11.89 5.21
N GLY A 372 22.43 -11.86 6.30
CA GLY A 372 23.25 -10.71 6.66
C GLY A 372 22.55 -9.75 7.62
N ALA A 373 23.25 -8.69 8.02
CA ALA A 373 22.73 -7.72 8.99
C ALA A 373 21.65 -6.83 8.38
N LEU A 374 20.64 -6.47 9.18
CA LEU A 374 19.79 -5.32 8.87
C LEU A 374 20.65 -4.07 9.07
N LYS A 375 20.89 -3.33 7.99
CA LYS A 375 21.85 -2.22 8.00
C LYS A 375 21.13 -0.88 8.09
N GLY A 376 21.47 -0.09 9.09
CA GLY A 376 21.10 1.32 9.14
C GLY A 376 21.84 2.20 8.09
N PRO A 377 21.69 3.52 8.17
CA PRO A 377 20.86 4.23 9.15
C PRO A 377 19.37 3.90 8.96
N PHE A 378 18.65 3.73 10.07
CA PHE A 378 17.21 3.46 10.05
C PHE A 378 16.44 4.78 10.14
N ASN A 379 15.36 4.90 9.37
CA ASN A 379 14.44 6.01 9.52
C ASN A 379 13.49 5.71 10.68
N VAL A 380 13.94 6.00 11.90
CA VAL A 380 13.20 5.69 13.14
C VAL A 380 11.83 6.35 13.17
N VAL A 381 11.70 7.56 12.64
CA VAL A 381 10.43 8.30 12.63
C VAL A 381 9.39 7.62 11.75
N ASP A 382 9.74 7.29 10.50
CA ASP A 382 8.77 6.69 9.59
C ASP A 382 8.53 5.20 9.89
N ARG A 383 9.54 4.47 10.39
CA ARG A 383 9.34 3.12 10.92
C ARG A 383 8.38 3.12 12.11
N ALA A 384 8.52 4.06 13.05
CA ALA A 384 7.60 4.20 14.18
C ALA A 384 6.18 4.58 13.73
N ARG A 385 6.04 5.47 12.73
CA ARG A 385 4.73 5.77 12.10
C ARG A 385 4.09 4.53 11.49
N ALA A 386 4.90 3.63 10.95
CA ALA A 386 4.43 2.35 10.43
C ALA A 386 4.19 1.26 11.50
N GLY A 387 4.39 1.60 12.78
CA GLY A 387 4.20 0.68 13.91
C GLY A 387 5.44 -0.11 14.33
N MET A 388 6.58 0.04 13.66
CA MET A 388 7.81 -0.68 13.99
C MET A 388 8.66 0.07 15.01
N SER A 389 8.72 -0.45 16.23
CA SER A 389 9.67 0.02 17.25
C SER A 389 11.12 -0.43 16.94
N PRO A 390 12.13 0.21 17.53
CA PRO A 390 13.54 -0.20 17.40
C PRO A 390 13.80 -1.67 17.78
N ASP A 391 13.05 -2.24 18.73
CA ASP A 391 13.21 -3.62 19.20
C ASP A 391 13.06 -4.66 18.08
N PHE A 392 12.27 -4.33 17.06
CA PHE A 392 12.14 -5.18 15.88
C PHE A 392 13.48 -5.35 15.16
N TYR A 393 14.20 -4.27 14.87
CA TYR A 393 15.24 -4.26 13.84
C TYR A 393 16.64 -3.91 14.33
N GLU A 394 16.81 -3.34 15.51
CA GLU A 394 18.12 -3.04 16.06
C GLU A 394 18.89 -4.31 16.42
N ASP A 395 20.20 -4.26 16.17
CA ASP A 395 21.15 -5.35 16.41
C ASP A 395 20.68 -6.72 15.88
N LEU A 396 20.04 -6.72 14.71
CA LEU A 396 19.47 -7.92 14.10
C LEU A 396 20.20 -8.33 12.82
N ARG A 397 20.46 -9.64 12.71
CA ARG A 397 21.10 -10.27 11.56
C ARG A 397 20.41 -11.57 11.19
N GLY A 398 20.26 -11.79 9.90
CA GLY A 398 19.82 -13.04 9.31
C GLY A 398 20.95 -14.07 9.20
N GLU A 399 20.61 -15.34 9.42
CA GLU A 399 21.51 -16.50 9.51
C GLU A 399 21.24 -17.55 8.42
N ALA A 400 20.34 -17.28 7.46
CA ALA A 400 19.89 -18.25 6.46
C ALA A 400 21.02 -18.88 5.61
N ASN A 401 22.16 -18.19 5.46
CA ASN A 401 23.32 -18.69 4.72
C ASN A 401 24.34 -19.43 5.59
N GLU A 402 24.28 -19.29 6.92
CA GLU A 402 25.20 -19.95 7.85
C GLU A 402 24.74 -21.38 8.16
N ALA A 403 23.42 -21.62 8.18
CA ALA A 403 22.83 -22.95 8.26
C ALA A 403 23.27 -23.87 7.10
N LYS A 404 23.41 -23.33 5.87
CA LYS A 404 23.92 -24.08 4.70
C LYS A 404 25.39 -24.49 4.80
N LYS A 405 26.20 -23.83 5.63
CA LYS A 405 27.62 -24.17 5.83
C LYS A 405 27.84 -25.20 6.93
N LYS A 406 26.92 -25.32 7.90
CA LYS A 406 27.02 -26.30 9.01
C LYS A 406 26.44 -27.68 8.69
N GLY A 407 25.68 -27.81 7.60
CA GLY A 407 25.10 -29.07 7.12
C GLY A 407 25.82 -29.70 5.92
N LYS A 408 27.10 -29.38 5.70
CA LYS A 408 27.94 -29.97 4.65
C LYS A 408 29.09 -30.78 5.25
#